data_AF-A0A498KJU6-F1
#
_entry.id   AF-A0A498KJU6-F1
#
_cell.length_a   1.000
_cell.length_b   1.000
_cell.length_c   1.000
_cell.angle_alpha   90.00
_cell.angle_beta   90.00
_cell.angle_gamma   90.00
#
_symmetry.space_group_name_H-M   'P 1'
#
loop_
_entity.id
_entity.type
_entity.pdbx_description
1 polymer ?
#
loop_
_entity_poly.entity_id
_entity_poly.type
_entity_poly.pdbx_seq_one_letter_code
_entity_poly.pdbx_strand_id
1 'polypeptide(L)' 'MAVFAPKTIFFFFLHALLLLLSTTFSQSKAALSSQYYDQTCPQAEKIILQAVYNASMHDPKVPARILRMFFHDCFIRN' A
#
# COMPACT_ATOMS: atom_id res chain seq x y z
N MET A 1 49.11 0.89 -23.55
CA MET A 1 47.86 1.10 -24.31
C MET A 1 47.01 -0.15 -24.10
N ALA A 2 46.04 -0.11 -23.20
CA ALA A 2 45.24 -1.31 -22.87
C ALA A 2 44.32 -1.62 -24.06
N VAL A 3 44.55 -2.76 -24.72
CA VAL A 3 43.64 -3.30 -25.74
C VAL A 3 42.41 -3.81 -24.99
N PHE A 4 41.39 -2.96 -24.87
CA PHE A 4 40.10 -3.38 -24.31
C PHE A 4 39.41 -4.31 -25.30
N ALA A 5 39.36 -5.60 -24.97
CA ALA A 5 38.73 -6.61 -25.79
C ALA A 5 37.22 -6.30 -25.99
N PRO A 6 36.63 -6.57 -27.16
CA PRO A 6 35.22 -6.26 -27.44
C PRO A 6 34.24 -6.94 -26.46
N LYS A 7 34.65 -8.06 -25.84
CA LYS A 7 33.89 -8.79 -24.82
C LYS A 7 33.76 -8.00 -23.50
N THR A 8 34.77 -7.25 -23.09
CA THR A 8 34.70 -6.45 -21.85
C THR A 8 33.82 -5.23 -22.06
N ILE A 9 33.91 -4.57 -23.22
CA ILE A 9 33.05 -3.44 -23.61
C ILE A 9 31.58 -3.86 -23.64
N PHE A 10 31.28 -5.02 -24.24
CA PHE A 10 29.92 -5.56 -24.27
C PHE A 10 29.37 -5.83 -22.87
N PHE A 11 30.20 -6.37 -21.97
CA PHE A 11 29.81 -6.64 -20.58
C PHE A 11 29.50 -5.35 -19.81
N PHE A 12 30.30 -4.30 -19.99
CA PHE A 12 30.03 -2.98 -19.40
C PHE A 12 28.73 -2.36 -19.93
N PHE A 13 28.47 -2.49 -21.24
CA PHE A 13 27.22 -2.02 -21.84
C PHE A 13 26.00 -2.75 -21.30
N LEU A 14 26.08 -4.07 -21.17
CA LEU A 14 25.00 -4.91 -20.64
C LEU A 14 24.72 -4.58 -19.16
N HIS A 15 25.77 -4.34 -18.37
CA HIS A 15 25.64 -3.93 -16.97
C HIS A 15 25.04 -2.53 -16.84
N ALA A 16 25.45 -1.58 -17.68
CA ALA A 16 24.88 -0.24 -17.72
C ALA A 16 23.40 -0.26 -18.14
N LEU A 17 23.03 -1.09 -19.12
CA LEU A 17 21.65 -1.27 -19.54
C LEU A 17 20.80 -1.85 -18.39
N LEU A 18 21.29 -2.89 -17.71
CA LEU A 18 20.59 -3.51 -16.58
C LEU A 18 20.35 -2.52 -15.41
N LEU A 19 21.33 -1.64 -15.13
CA LEU A 19 21.22 -0.57 -14.13
C LEU A 19 20.21 0.52 -14.54
N LEU A 20 20.04 0.80 -15.83
CA LEU A 20 19.03 1.73 -16.32
C LEU A 20 17.61 1.17 -16.14
N LEU A 21 17.39 -0.11 -16.44
CA LEU A 21 16.08 -0.76 -16.35
C LEU A 21 15.54 -0.85 -14.91
N SER A 22 16.41 -1.00 -13.90
CA SER A 22 15.99 -1.15 -12.50
C SER A 22 15.34 0.10 -11.89
N THR A 23 15.55 1.29 -12.48
CA THR A 23 14.96 2.56 -11.99
C THR A 23 13.49 2.74 -12.37
N THR A 24 12.97 1.91 -13.29
CA THR A 24 11.59 2.04 -13.81
C THR A 24 10.54 1.27 -12.99
N PHE A 25 10.94 0.47 -12.00
CA PHE A 25 10.02 -0.20 -11.11
C PHE A 25 9.41 0.81 -10.12
N SER A 26 8.30 1.42 -10.52
CA SER A 26 7.42 2.11 -9.58
C SER A 26 6.77 1.06 -8.67
N GLN A 27 7.30 0.90 -7.45
CA GLN A 27 6.50 0.29 -6.40
C GLN A 27 5.26 1.16 -6.19
N SER A 28 4.08 0.57 -6.37
CA SER A 28 2.83 1.23 -5.97
C SER A 28 2.92 1.52 -4.47
N LYS A 29 3.16 2.80 -4.13
CA LYS A 29 3.00 3.29 -2.77
C LYS A 29 1.52 3.57 -2.61
N ALA A 30 0.72 2.54 -2.33
CA ALA A 30 -0.60 2.74 -1.76
C ALA A 30 -0.41 3.38 -0.37
N ALA A 31 -0.17 4.70 -0.37
CA ALA A 31 0.12 5.47 0.82
C ALA A 31 -1.21 5.83 1.47
N LEU A 32 -1.44 5.29 2.66
CA LEU A 32 -2.56 5.69 3.50
C LEU A 32 -2.23 7.04 4.15
N SER A 33 -3.25 7.88 4.27
CA SER A 33 -3.19 9.14 5.01
C SER A 33 -4.39 9.20 5.94
N SER A 34 -4.19 9.63 7.19
CA SER A 34 -5.27 9.89 8.13
C SER A 34 -6.20 11.02 7.67
N GLN A 35 -5.72 11.91 6.80
CA GLN A 35 -6.45 13.07 6.29
C GLN A 35 -7.11 12.81 4.93
N TYR A 36 -7.18 11.54 4.50
CA TYR A 36 -7.65 11.19 3.15
C TYR A 36 -9.05 11.75 2.83
N TYR A 37 -9.94 11.81 3.82
CA TYR A 37 -11.31 12.29 3.65
C TYR A 37 -11.52 13.77 4.01
N ASP A 38 -10.50 14.50 4.44
CA ASP A 38 -10.67 15.87 4.96
C ASP A 38 -11.33 16.82 3.97
N GLN A 39 -11.04 16.65 2.67
CA GLN A 39 -11.58 17.53 1.62
C GLN A 39 -12.87 17.00 0.98
N THR A 40 -13.04 15.68 0.93
CA THR A 40 -14.15 15.03 0.21
C THR A 40 -15.32 14.70 1.13
N CYS A 41 -15.03 14.27 2.35
CA CYS A 41 -16.02 13.93 3.38
C CYS A 41 -15.45 14.20 4.79
N PRO A 42 -15.35 15.47 5.23
CA PRO A 42 -14.72 15.83 6.49
C PRO A 42 -15.41 15.27 7.75
N GLN A 43 -16.64 14.77 7.61
CA GLN A 43 -17.40 14.18 8.70
C GLN A 43 -17.34 12.64 8.71
N ALA A 44 -16.58 12.00 7.81
CA ALA A 44 -16.54 10.56 7.66
C ALA A 44 -16.23 9.84 8.99
N GLU A 45 -15.13 10.18 9.65
CA GLU A 45 -14.73 9.53 10.90
C GLU A 45 -15.77 9.72 12.02
N LYS A 46 -16.35 10.92 12.13
CA LYS A 46 -17.39 11.22 13.10
C LYS A 46 -18.66 10.40 12.87
N ILE A 47 -19.10 10.30 11.62
CA ILE A 47 -20.29 9.52 11.24
C ILE A 47 -20.06 8.03 11.56
N ILE A 48 -18.89 7.49 11.19
CA ILE A 48 -18.54 6.09 11.47
C ILE A 48 -18.54 5.85 12.98
N LEU A 49 -17.92 6.73 13.77
CA LEU A 49 -17.85 6.60 15.22
C LEU A 49 -19.24 6.61 15.87
N GLN A 50 -20.12 7.53 15.46
CA GLN A 50 -21.49 7.59 15.96
C GLN A 50 -22.30 6.35 15.58
N ALA A 51 -22.18 5.87 14.35
CA ALA A 51 -22.87 4.67 13.90
C ALA A 51 -22.44 3.42 14.69
N VAL A 52 -21.13 3.23 14.87
CA VAL A 52 -20.59 2.11 15.66
C VAL A 52 -21.01 2.22 17.13
N TYR A 53 -20.95 3.42 17.71
CA TYR A 53 -21.39 3.65 19.09
C TYR A 53 -22.87 3.29 19.29
N ASN A 54 -23.76 3.82 18.44
CA ASN A 54 -25.20 3.54 18.53
C ASN A 54 -25.50 2.04 18.35
N ALA A 55 -24.83 1.39 17.40
CA ALA A 55 -24.97 -0.05 17.19
C ALA A 55 -24.47 -0.86 18.40
N SER A 56 -23.41 -0.40 19.06
CA SER A 56 -22.86 -1.05 20.26
C SER A 56 -23.77 -0.94 21.47
N MET A 57 -24.52 0.17 21.59
CA MET A 57 -25.52 0.33 22.64
C MET A 57 -26.71 -0.64 22.46
N HIS A 58 -27.03 -1.00 21.22
CA HIS A 58 -28.07 -1.98 20.91
C HIS A 58 -27.58 -3.44 21.05
N ASP A 59 -26.37 -3.73 20.57
CA ASP A 59 -25.72 -5.03 20.72
C ASP A 59 -24.24 -4.88 21.13
N PRO A 60 -23.87 -5.24 22.36
CA PRO A 60 -22.50 -5.09 22.85
C PRO A 60 -21.48 -5.97 22.12
N LYS A 61 -21.91 -6.92 21.28
CA LYS A 61 -21.01 -7.76 20.46
C LYS A 61 -20.57 -7.09 19.16
N VAL A 62 -21.20 -5.97 18.75
CA VAL A 62 -20.90 -5.29 17.48
C VAL A 62 -19.42 -4.93 17.30
N PRO A 63 -18.70 -4.33 18.28
CA PRO A 63 -17.29 -4.00 18.12
C PRO A 63 -16.42 -5.23 17.81
N ALA A 64 -16.63 -6.33 18.54
CA ALA A 64 -15.90 -7.57 18.33
C ALA A 64 -16.17 -8.17 16.94
N ARG A 65 -17.42 -8.09 16.46
CA ARG A 65 -17.79 -8.58 15.12
C ARG A 65 -17.16 -7.76 13.99
N ILE A 66 -17.10 -6.42 14.14
CA ILE A 66 -16.45 -5.54 13.16
C ILE A 66 -14.94 -5.84 13.09
N LEU A 67 -14.26 -5.98 14.23
CA LEU A 67 -12.83 -6.32 14.26
C LEU A 67 -12.56 -7.68 13.60
N ARG A 68 -13.41 -8.69 13.87
CA ARG A 68 -13.32 -9.99 13.20
C ARG A 68 -13.50 -9.84 11.69
N MET A 69 -14.49 -9.08 11.22
CA MET A 69 -14.72 -8.85 9.79
C MET A 69 -13.50 -8.20 9.13
N PHE A 70 -12.97 -7.13 9.72
CA PHE A 70 -11.76 -6.45 9.21
C PHE A 70 -10.56 -7.40 9.13
N PHE A 71 -10.33 -8.23 10.15
CA PHE A 71 -9.28 -9.23 10.12
C PHE A 71 -9.50 -10.25 9.00
N HIS A 72 -10.73 -10.76 8.83
CA HIS A 72 -11.05 -11.71 7.76
C HIS A 72 -10.77 -11.12 6.37
N ASP A 73 -11.17 -9.87 6.12
CA ASP A 73 -10.97 -9.20 4.82
C ASP A 73 -9.48 -8.95 4.50
N CYS A 74 -8.67 -8.61 5.51
CA CYS A 74 -7.26 -8.31 5.30
C CYS A 74 -6.36 -9.54 5.28
N PHE A 75 -6.62 -10.53 6.14
CA PHE A 75 -5.70 -11.66 6.34
C PHE A 75 -6.11 -12.92 5.60
N ILE A 76 -7.40 -13.10 5.26
CA ILE A 76 -7.87 -14.28 4.51
C ILE A 76 -8.08 -13.87 3.05
N ARG A 77 -6.96 -13.67 2.34
CA ARG A 77 -6.93 -13.58 0.88
C ARG A 77 -6.39 -14.90 0.35
N ASN A 78 -7.23 -15.65 -0.35
CA ASN A 78 -6.82 -16.83 -1.11
C ASN A 78 -6.23 -16.39 -2.46
#